data_AF-A0A7K3M124-F1
#
_entry.id   AF-A0A7K3M124-F1
#
_cell.length_a   1.000
_cell.length_b   1.000
_cell.length_c   1.000
_cell.angle_alpha   90.00
_cell.angle_beta   90.00
_cell.angle_gamma   90.00
#
_symmetry.space_group_name_H-M   'P 1'
#
loop_
_entity.id
_entity.type
_entity.pdbx_description
1 polymer ?
#
loop_
_entity_poly.entity_id
_entity_poly.type
_entity_poly.pdbx_seq_one_letter_code
_entity_poly.pdbx_strand_id
1 'polypeptide(L)'
;MNEQWTPEEQRLSAALNSAADNITPGPDGLAQIKRRTAQRSWWRQPALLGVAAGVATAAAAIVVAVNVLGTSEDEPAVMPLDSPTATESSPPATPETTPGPGDPTGEPDEQPTEPGEENGDAQPTAPGDDTPRPEEDGDAEQRIALPVYYTVEDRITREWQRVRTADPLGAAVHQALNGPSLDPRYESLWEPVDVVSAQVTDGVIEIDLRSPVELAADPALADVAVQQLVFTATATAASTLGADGTLPVQILVDGEPPADLFGELDLTEPVGRADETDIRYFVQIDSPGYEAEVSSPVEVTGVAAVFEATVLWELERDGDVIDSGHATTGEAFTFSEFSIDLGELEPGDYEITVMETDPSDGEGRDPFFDTKAFTVTDPTP
;
A
#
# COMPACT_ATOMS: atom_id res chain seq x y z
N MET A 1 28.34 -16.20 -18.30
CA MET A 1 27.61 -15.83 -19.53
C MET A 1 26.94 -14.52 -19.18
N ASN A 2 27.43 -13.41 -19.72
CA ASN A 2 26.82 -12.10 -19.50
C ASN A 2 25.73 -11.96 -20.57
N GLU A 3 24.48 -12.20 -20.19
CA GLU A 3 23.35 -11.89 -21.05
C GLU A 3 23.35 -10.37 -21.27
N GLN A 4 23.70 -9.96 -22.49
CA GLN A 4 23.63 -8.56 -22.89
C GLN A 4 22.18 -8.29 -23.25
N TRP A 5 21.48 -7.59 -22.36
CA TRP A 5 20.10 -7.17 -22.60
C TRP A 5 20.08 -6.17 -23.75
N THR A 6 19.12 -6.33 -24.65
CA THR A 6 18.88 -5.39 -25.74
C THR A 6 18.47 -4.01 -25.19
N PRO A 7 18.63 -2.93 -25.97
CA PRO A 7 18.20 -1.59 -25.56
C PRO A 7 16.71 -1.50 -25.21
N GLU A 8 15.87 -2.33 -25.82
CA GLU A 8 14.43 -2.41 -25.57
C GLU A 8 14.13 -3.10 -24.23
N GLU A 9 14.83 -4.20 -23.93
CA GLU A 9 14.75 -4.88 -22.62
C GLU A 9 15.26 -4.00 -21.48
N GLN A 10 16.30 -3.18 -21.72
CA GLN A 10 16.77 -2.21 -20.74
C GLN A 10 15.74 -1.12 -20.46
N ARG A 11 15.04 -0.61 -21.49
CA ARG A 11 13.96 0.36 -21.31
C ARG A 11 12.75 -0.25 -20.61
N LEU A 12 12.38 -1.47 -20.98
CA LEU A 12 11.28 -2.18 -20.32
C LEU A 12 11.61 -2.47 -18.85
N SER A 13 12.84 -2.89 -18.56
CA SER A 13 13.32 -3.07 -17.18
C SER A 13 13.32 -1.78 -16.39
N ALA A 14 13.82 -0.68 -16.97
CA ALA A 14 13.79 0.63 -16.33
C ALA A 14 12.35 1.10 -16.06
N ALA A 15 11.43 0.89 -17.01
CA ALA A 15 10.02 1.22 -16.85
C ALA A 15 9.34 0.34 -15.80
N LEU A 16 9.63 -0.97 -15.76
CA LEU A 16 9.10 -1.89 -14.75
C LEU A 16 9.65 -1.61 -13.37
N ASN A 17 10.94 -1.27 -13.24
CA ASN A 17 11.54 -0.87 -11.97
C ASN A 17 10.98 0.48 -11.51
N SER A 18 10.83 1.46 -12.41
CA SER A 18 10.21 2.75 -12.09
C SER A 18 8.74 2.60 -11.69
N ALA A 19 8.00 1.67 -12.30
CA ALA A 19 6.64 1.34 -11.89
C ALA A 19 6.62 0.60 -10.55
N ALA A 20 7.58 -0.30 -10.30
CA ALA A 20 7.70 -1.03 -9.04
C ALA A 20 8.09 -0.13 -7.87
N ASP A 21 8.92 0.90 -8.09
CA ASP A 21 9.28 1.90 -7.08
C ASP A 21 8.07 2.78 -6.69
N ASN A 22 7.05 2.86 -7.55
CA ASN A 22 5.78 3.55 -7.28
C ASN A 22 4.73 2.63 -6.64
N ILE A 23 4.94 1.31 -6.63
CA ILE A 23 4.04 0.34 -6.01
C ILE A 23 4.62 0.00 -4.63
N THR A 24 4.07 0.63 -3.59
CA THR A 24 4.29 0.15 -2.22
C THR A 24 3.22 -0.90 -1.94
N PRO A 25 3.53 -2.22 -1.99
CA PRO A 25 2.55 -3.22 -1.59
C PRO A 25 2.11 -2.92 -0.15
N GLY A 26 0.80 -3.00 0.10
CA GLY A 26 0.27 -2.74 1.44
C GLY A 26 1.06 -3.53 2.50
N PRO A 27 1.44 -2.92 3.65
CA PRO A 27 2.31 -3.55 4.66
C PRO A 27 1.73 -4.86 5.21
N ASP A 28 0.44 -5.09 4.98
CA ASP A 28 -0.31 -6.24 5.45
C ASP A 28 -0.53 -7.33 4.36
N GLY A 29 -0.18 -7.06 3.10
CA GLY A 29 -0.51 -7.95 1.97
C GLY A 29 0.10 -9.35 2.10
N LEU A 30 1.35 -9.45 2.57
CA LEU A 30 1.98 -10.75 2.80
C LEU A 30 1.36 -11.50 3.99
N ALA A 31 1.05 -10.78 5.08
CA ALA A 31 0.40 -11.37 6.25
C ALA A 31 -0.99 -11.91 5.88
N GLN A 32 -1.73 -11.17 5.05
CA GLN A 32 -3.00 -11.59 4.48
C GLN A 32 -2.86 -12.84 3.60
N ILE A 33 -1.90 -12.89 2.67
CA ILE A 33 -1.64 -14.07 1.83
C ILE A 33 -1.29 -15.29 2.70
N LYS A 34 -0.45 -15.10 3.72
CA LYS A 34 -0.10 -16.17 4.68
C LYS A 34 -1.32 -16.65 5.46
N ARG A 35 -2.19 -15.75 5.94
CA ARG A 35 -3.45 -16.11 6.62
C ARG A 35 -4.35 -16.95 5.71
N ARG A 36 -4.52 -16.54 4.44
CA ARG A 36 -5.30 -17.29 3.43
C ARG A 36 -4.72 -18.67 3.15
N THR A 37 -3.38 -18.80 3.11
CA THR A 37 -2.70 -20.07 2.84
C THR A 37 -2.56 -20.97 4.07
N ALA A 38 -2.57 -20.41 5.27
CA ALA A 38 -2.58 -21.14 6.53
C ALA A 38 -3.90 -21.91 6.73
N GLN A 39 -5.01 -21.47 6.12
CA GLN A 39 -6.27 -22.22 6.06
C GLN A 39 -6.22 -23.37 5.06
N ARG A 40 -5.42 -24.40 5.38
CA ARG A 40 -5.63 -25.78 4.93
C ARG A 40 -5.04 -26.80 5.90
N SER A 41 -5.64 -26.93 7.07
CA SER A 41 -5.41 -28.09 7.94
C SER A 41 -6.68 -28.51 8.70
N TRP A 42 -7.76 -28.77 7.96
CA TRP A 42 -8.99 -29.32 8.54
C TRP A 42 -8.90 -30.84 8.89
N TRP A 43 -7.73 -31.47 8.72
CA TRP A 43 -7.55 -32.93 8.89
C TRP A 43 -6.78 -33.36 10.14
N ARG A 44 -6.65 -32.49 11.16
CA ARG A 44 -6.04 -32.88 12.44
C ARG A 44 -6.87 -32.49 13.66
N GLN A 45 -8.12 -32.98 13.74
CA GLN A 45 -8.76 -33.33 15.01
C GLN A 45 -9.65 -34.56 14.83
N PRO A 46 -9.39 -35.70 15.51
CA PRO A 46 -10.33 -36.80 15.52
C PRO A 46 -11.43 -36.53 16.57
N ALA A 47 -12.68 -36.63 16.09
CA ALA A 47 -13.93 -36.85 16.82
C ALA A 47 -14.57 -35.68 17.59
N LEU A 48 -15.63 -35.12 16.98
CA LEU A 48 -17.00 -35.13 17.53
C LEU A 48 -17.98 -34.73 16.41
N LEU A 49 -18.50 -35.75 15.68
CA LEU A 49 -19.60 -35.56 14.75
C LEU A 49 -20.92 -35.54 15.53
N GLY A 50 -21.45 -34.34 15.75
CA GLY A 50 -22.81 -34.07 16.15
C GLY A 50 -23.54 -33.33 15.02
N VAL A 51 -24.65 -33.89 14.58
CA VAL A 51 -25.49 -33.52 13.42
C VAL A 51 -26.03 -32.08 13.46
N ALA A 52 -25.90 -31.34 12.35
CA ALA A 52 -26.90 -30.38 11.82
C ALA A 52 -26.47 -29.96 10.40
N ALA A 53 -27.05 -30.52 9.33
CA ALA A 53 -28.27 -30.03 8.66
C ALA A 53 -28.11 -28.67 7.94
N GLY A 54 -27.71 -28.75 6.67
CA GLY A 54 -28.32 -28.00 5.56
C GLY A 54 -28.04 -26.50 5.44
N VAL A 55 -27.04 -26.15 4.64
CA VAL A 55 -27.15 -25.02 3.69
C VAL A 55 -26.48 -25.44 2.39
N ALA A 56 -27.27 -25.50 1.31
CA ALA A 56 -26.79 -25.71 -0.03
C ALA A 56 -26.20 -24.40 -0.56
N THR A 57 -24.88 -24.24 -0.51
CA THR A 57 -24.18 -23.21 -1.30
C THR A 57 -23.88 -23.79 -2.67
N ALA A 58 -24.62 -23.30 -3.67
CA ALA A 58 -24.33 -23.56 -5.07
C ALA A 58 -23.02 -22.87 -5.45
N ALA A 59 -21.89 -23.55 -5.28
CA ALA A 59 -20.65 -23.20 -5.93
C ALA A 59 -20.63 -23.92 -7.29
N ALA A 60 -20.82 -23.16 -8.37
CA ALA A 60 -20.63 -23.64 -9.72
C ALA A 60 -19.13 -23.95 -9.95
N ALA A 61 -18.70 -25.15 -9.55
CA ALA A 61 -17.41 -25.69 -9.92
C ALA A 61 -17.55 -26.34 -11.31
N ILE A 62 -17.04 -25.65 -12.34
CA ILE A 62 -16.77 -26.26 -13.64
C ILE A 62 -15.65 -27.28 -13.43
N VAL A 63 -16.03 -28.54 -13.20
CA VAL A 63 -15.12 -29.68 -13.27
C VAL A 63 -15.24 -30.26 -14.67
N VAL A 64 -14.32 -29.90 -15.55
CA VAL A 64 -14.10 -30.61 -16.82
C VAL A 64 -13.41 -31.93 -16.47
N ALA A 65 -14.20 -32.97 -16.21
CA ALA A 65 -13.72 -34.34 -16.16
C ALA A 65 -13.86 -34.95 -17.55
N VAL A 66 -12.76 -34.98 -18.31
CA VAL A 66 -12.68 -35.75 -19.56
C VAL A 66 -12.54 -37.23 -19.18
N ASN A 67 -13.67 -37.95 -19.14
CA ASN A 67 -13.68 -39.41 -19.12
C ASN A 67 -13.72 -39.92 -20.57
N VAL A 68 -12.57 -40.40 -21.04
CA VAL A 68 -12.46 -41.22 -22.25
C VAL A 68 -12.78 -42.65 -21.87
N LEU A 69 -13.92 -43.17 -22.33
CA LEU A 69 -14.19 -44.55 -22.80
C LEU A 69 -15.67 -44.92 -22.59
N GLY A 70 -16.36 -45.27 -23.69
CA GLY A 70 -17.45 -46.25 -23.64
C GLY A 70 -18.76 -45.88 -24.33
N THR A 71 -18.94 -46.43 -25.53
CA THR A 71 -20.19 -47.04 -26.06
C THR A 71 -21.42 -46.17 -26.36
N SER A 72 -21.57 -45.88 -27.67
CA SER A 72 -22.73 -46.13 -28.54
C SER A 72 -24.18 -45.96 -28.03
N GLU A 73 -24.88 -45.08 -28.77
CA GLU A 73 -26.29 -45.16 -29.22
C GLU A 73 -27.40 -45.01 -28.18
N ASP A 74 -28.02 -43.82 -28.13
CA ASP A 74 -29.45 -43.60 -28.41
C ASP A 74 -29.81 -42.09 -28.26
N GLU A 75 -30.37 -41.51 -29.32
CA GLU A 75 -30.97 -40.17 -29.36
C GLU A 75 -32.50 -40.27 -29.07
N PRO A 76 -33.18 -39.24 -28.54
CA PRO A 76 -33.76 -38.24 -29.46
C PRO A 76 -33.91 -36.78 -28.92
N ALA A 77 -33.54 -35.85 -29.80
CA ALA A 77 -34.23 -34.62 -30.24
C ALA A 77 -34.84 -33.63 -29.21
N VAL A 78 -34.26 -32.41 -29.18
CA VAL A 78 -34.95 -31.15 -28.84
C VAL A 78 -34.51 -30.05 -29.82
N MET A 79 -35.46 -29.24 -30.28
CA MET A 79 -35.35 -28.21 -31.33
C MET A 79 -34.38 -27.05 -30.99
N PRO A 80 -33.83 -26.33 -32.00
CA PRO A 80 -33.08 -25.10 -31.76
C PRO A 80 -34.00 -23.86 -31.80
N LEU A 81 -33.79 -22.92 -30.87
CA LEU A 81 -34.31 -21.56 -30.94
C LEU A 81 -33.19 -20.58 -30.57
N ASP A 82 -32.75 -19.85 -31.60
CA ASP A 82 -32.19 -18.50 -31.70
C ASP A 82 -31.16 -17.99 -30.68
N SER A 83 -29.91 -17.83 -31.18
CA SER A 83 -28.90 -16.89 -30.69
C SER A 83 -28.65 -15.81 -31.76
N PRO A 84 -28.47 -14.52 -31.39
CA PRO A 84 -28.28 -13.46 -32.36
C PRO A 84 -26.89 -13.46 -33.00
N THR A 85 -26.91 -13.15 -34.30
CA THR A 85 -25.79 -12.99 -35.23
C THR A 85 -24.93 -11.76 -34.91
N ALA A 86 -23.61 -11.93 -34.81
CA ALA A 86 -22.63 -10.87 -35.00
C ALA A 86 -21.99 -11.02 -36.40
N THR A 87 -22.04 -9.95 -37.18
CA THR A 87 -21.51 -9.87 -38.55
C THR A 87 -20.03 -9.46 -38.52
N GLU A 88 -19.15 -10.29 -39.06
CA GLU A 88 -17.77 -9.93 -39.42
C GLU A 88 -17.73 -9.13 -40.72
N SER A 89 -16.94 -8.06 -40.76
CA SER A 89 -16.56 -7.35 -41.99
C SER A 89 -15.03 -7.23 -42.07
N SER A 90 -14.45 -7.84 -43.10
CA SER A 90 -13.03 -7.72 -43.48
C SER A 90 -12.72 -6.37 -44.15
N PRO A 91 -11.42 -6.00 -44.24
CA PRO A 91 -10.90 -5.37 -45.46
C PRO A 91 -9.58 -6.01 -45.99
N PRO A 92 -9.26 -5.89 -47.29
CA PRO A 92 -8.05 -6.46 -47.89
C PRO A 92 -6.95 -5.46 -48.34
N ALA A 93 -5.72 -6.02 -48.42
CA ALA A 93 -4.64 -5.84 -49.41
C ALA A 93 -3.64 -4.64 -49.39
N THR A 94 -2.37 -5.04 -49.20
CA THR A 94 -1.06 -4.40 -49.51
C THR A 94 -0.79 -4.24 -51.03
N PRO A 95 0.19 -3.41 -51.44
CA PRO A 95 1.33 -3.98 -52.18
C PRO A 95 2.73 -3.37 -51.88
N GLU A 96 3.78 -4.12 -52.25
CA GLU A 96 5.22 -3.93 -51.97
C GLU A 96 6.05 -3.15 -53.05
N THR A 97 7.15 -2.49 -52.59
CA THR A 97 8.54 -2.23 -53.12
C THR A 97 8.96 -1.75 -54.55
N THR A 98 9.66 -0.57 -54.61
CA THR A 98 11.07 -0.20 -55.05
C THR A 98 11.57 -0.45 -56.52
N PRO A 99 12.53 0.29 -57.22
CA PRO A 99 13.72 1.13 -56.83
C PRO A 99 14.00 2.53 -57.52
N GLY A 100 15.04 3.26 -57.04
CA GLY A 100 15.55 4.64 -57.38
C GLY A 100 16.23 4.86 -58.77
N PRO A 101 17.25 5.75 -58.99
CA PRO A 101 18.08 6.60 -58.10
C PRO A 101 18.33 8.09 -58.56
N GLY A 102 19.11 8.88 -57.81
CA GLY A 102 19.75 10.12 -58.31
C GLY A 102 20.32 11.09 -57.24
N ASP A 103 21.62 11.00 -56.99
CA ASP A 103 22.51 12.04 -56.40
C ASP A 103 23.16 12.82 -57.59
N PRO A 104 23.83 14.02 -57.50
CA PRO A 104 24.87 14.28 -56.49
C PRO A 104 25.17 15.76 -56.06
N THR A 105 26.05 15.88 -55.06
CA THR A 105 27.15 16.88 -54.87
C THR A 105 26.87 18.31 -54.36
N GLY A 106 27.55 18.69 -53.25
CA GLY A 106 28.08 20.05 -53.07
C GLY A 106 28.35 20.53 -51.63
N GLU A 107 29.52 20.18 -51.06
CA GLU A 107 30.28 20.96 -50.05
C GLU A 107 31.55 21.49 -50.78
N PRO A 108 32.23 22.60 -50.37
CA PRO A 108 32.99 22.61 -49.10
C PRO A 108 33.27 23.99 -48.41
N ASP A 109 33.80 23.88 -47.17
CA ASP A 109 34.80 24.68 -46.42
C ASP A 109 34.93 26.22 -46.54
N GLU A 110 35.14 26.88 -45.39
CA GLU A 110 36.40 27.60 -45.08
C GLU A 110 36.40 28.23 -43.65
N GLN A 111 37.35 27.77 -42.83
CA GLN A 111 37.97 28.52 -41.72
C GLN A 111 39.12 29.38 -42.31
N PRO A 112 39.57 30.51 -41.70
CA PRO A 112 40.75 30.41 -40.81
C PRO A 112 41.00 31.55 -39.77
N THR A 113 41.97 31.24 -38.88
CA THR A 113 43.08 32.06 -38.32
C THR A 113 42.99 32.77 -36.95
N GLU A 114 43.81 32.25 -36.03
CA GLU A 114 44.56 32.96 -34.96
C GLU A 114 45.59 33.97 -35.53
N PRO A 115 46.16 34.82 -34.66
CA PRO A 115 47.60 34.66 -34.40
C PRO A 115 48.06 34.92 -32.95
N GLY A 116 48.97 34.07 -32.44
CA GLY A 116 50.37 34.46 -32.19
C GLY A 116 50.79 34.94 -30.79
N GLU A 117 51.68 34.15 -30.18
CA GLU A 117 52.37 34.27 -28.88
C GLU A 117 53.34 35.48 -28.75
N GLU A 118 53.69 35.92 -27.53
CA GLU A 118 54.97 35.56 -26.84
C GLU A 118 55.36 36.48 -25.64
N ASN A 119 55.96 35.83 -24.61
CA ASN A 119 56.98 36.28 -23.63
C ASN A 119 56.60 36.72 -22.19
N GLY A 120 57.09 35.93 -21.20
CA GLY A 120 57.90 36.49 -20.10
C GLY A 120 57.64 36.06 -18.65
N ASP A 121 58.06 34.85 -18.27
CA ASP A 121 58.79 34.46 -17.03
C ASP A 121 58.39 35.02 -15.63
N ALA A 122 57.88 34.14 -14.74
CA ALA A 122 58.24 34.06 -13.30
C ALA A 122 57.50 32.91 -12.56
N GLN A 123 58.25 31.94 -12.04
CA GLN A 123 57.90 31.09 -10.88
C GLN A 123 58.72 31.59 -9.67
N PRO A 124 58.51 31.21 -8.37
CA PRO A 124 57.50 30.32 -7.78
C PRO A 124 56.93 30.74 -6.39
N THR A 125 55.79 30.19 -5.96
CA THR A 125 55.59 29.60 -4.60
C THR A 125 54.22 28.93 -4.46
N ALA A 126 54.22 27.68 -4.01
CA ALA A 126 53.03 26.88 -3.68
C ALA A 126 52.46 27.25 -2.30
N PRO A 127 51.13 27.17 -2.14
CA PRO A 127 50.57 26.64 -0.90
C PRO A 127 49.35 25.71 -1.11
N GLY A 128 49.29 24.64 -0.30
CA GLY A 128 48.05 24.02 0.16
C GLY A 128 47.38 23.03 -0.78
N ASP A 129 47.76 21.76 -0.67
CA ASP A 129 46.95 20.64 -1.13
C ASP A 129 45.81 20.45 -0.10
N ASP A 130 44.77 21.28 -0.18
CA ASP A 130 43.49 21.05 0.49
C ASP A 130 42.67 20.10 -0.39
N THR A 131 43.10 18.84 -0.46
CA THR A 131 42.22 17.76 -0.87
C THR A 131 41.15 17.64 0.23
N PRO A 132 39.85 17.84 -0.05
CA PRO A 132 38.81 17.55 0.93
C PRO A 132 38.92 16.06 1.23
N ARG A 133 39.34 15.75 2.46
CA ARG A 133 39.14 14.42 3.02
C ARG A 133 37.63 14.17 2.93
N PRO A 134 37.16 13.03 2.39
CA PRO A 134 35.77 12.67 2.56
C PRO A 134 35.56 12.60 4.08
N GLU A 135 34.81 13.55 4.60
CA GLU A 135 34.21 13.42 5.91
C GLU A 135 33.43 12.10 5.84
N GLU A 136 33.72 11.18 6.76
CA GLU A 136 32.90 10.00 6.92
C GLU A 136 31.49 10.53 7.21
N ASP A 137 30.60 10.43 6.21
CA ASP A 137 29.18 10.72 6.34
C ASP A 137 28.68 9.95 7.57
N GLY A 138 28.44 10.68 8.66
CA GLY A 138 27.67 10.18 9.78
C GLY A 138 26.28 9.79 9.27
N ASP A 139 25.77 8.66 9.77
CA ASP A 139 24.47 8.06 9.46
C ASP A 139 23.47 9.06 8.84
N ALA A 140 23.32 9.01 7.52
CA ALA A 140 22.33 9.81 6.83
C ALA A 140 20.94 9.26 7.19
N GLU A 141 20.25 9.93 8.11
CA GLU A 141 18.85 9.62 8.45
C GLU A 141 17.99 9.70 7.18
N GLN A 142 17.49 8.54 6.74
CA GLN A 142 16.64 8.45 5.56
C GLN A 142 15.22 8.90 5.91
N ARG A 143 14.56 9.62 4.99
CA ARG A 143 13.11 9.85 5.09
C ARG A 143 12.39 8.57 4.68
N ILE A 144 11.69 7.97 5.62
CA ILE A 144 10.95 6.72 5.44
C ILE A 144 9.48 6.98 5.75
N ALA A 145 8.57 6.39 4.97
CA ALA A 145 7.15 6.37 5.27
C ALA A 145 6.83 5.17 6.17
N LEU A 146 6.27 5.43 7.34
CA LEU A 146 5.93 4.43 8.35
C LEU A 146 4.42 4.25 8.45
N PRO A 147 3.91 3.00 8.47
CA PRO A 147 2.48 2.73 8.61
C PRO A 147 2.07 2.84 10.09
N VAL A 148 1.59 4.00 10.51
CA VAL A 148 1.19 4.26 11.90
C VAL A 148 -0.32 4.15 12.02
N TYR A 149 -0.80 3.37 12.98
CA TYR A 149 -2.22 3.24 13.25
C TYR A 149 -2.65 4.24 14.32
N TYR A 150 -3.73 4.94 14.04
CA TYR A 150 -4.47 5.82 14.95
C TYR A 150 -5.90 5.32 15.07
N THR A 151 -6.73 6.05 15.81
CA THR A 151 -8.14 5.74 15.99
C THR A 151 -9.07 6.78 15.41
N VAL A 152 -10.21 6.29 14.92
CA VAL A 152 -11.33 7.07 14.42
C VAL A 152 -12.59 6.25 14.70
N GLU A 153 -13.58 6.88 15.34
CA GLU A 153 -14.84 6.21 15.74
C GLU A 153 -14.62 4.87 16.46
N ASP A 154 -13.74 4.85 17.47
CA ASP A 154 -13.41 3.67 18.28
C ASP A 154 -12.75 2.49 17.51
N ARG A 155 -12.36 2.70 16.24
CA ARG A 155 -11.68 1.72 15.38
C ARG A 155 -10.32 2.22 14.96
N ILE A 156 -9.41 1.30 14.63
CA ILE A 156 -8.07 1.68 14.16
C ILE A 156 -8.03 1.93 12.65
N THR A 157 -7.29 2.94 12.22
CA THR A 157 -7.01 3.26 10.81
C THR A 157 -5.54 3.60 10.65
N ARG A 158 -4.94 3.27 9.50
CA ARG A 158 -3.53 3.59 9.24
C ARG A 158 -3.39 4.94 8.54
N GLU A 159 -2.33 5.64 8.90
CA GLU A 159 -1.82 6.81 8.20
C GLU A 159 -0.32 6.67 7.96
N TRP A 160 0.14 7.03 6.76
CA TRP A 160 1.56 6.97 6.41
C TRP A 160 2.31 8.19 6.93
N GLN A 161 3.12 7.97 7.96
CA GLN A 161 3.89 9.01 8.64
C GLN A 161 5.31 9.09 8.05
N ARG A 162 5.68 10.24 7.48
CA ARG A 162 7.01 10.45 6.90
C ARG A 162 7.96 10.98 7.96
N VAL A 163 8.93 10.16 8.38
CA VAL A 163 9.90 10.52 9.42
C VAL A 163 11.34 10.35 8.92
N ARG A 164 12.27 11.10 9.51
CA ARG A 164 13.71 10.84 9.38
C ARG A 164 14.15 9.99 10.56
N THR A 165 14.67 8.80 10.29
CA THR A 165 15.09 7.90 11.36
C THR A 165 16.08 6.85 10.85
N ALA A 166 16.97 6.41 11.73
CA ALA A 166 17.78 5.20 11.55
C ALA A 166 17.14 3.97 12.24
N ASP A 167 16.11 4.17 13.07
CA ASP A 167 15.31 3.15 13.75
C ASP A 167 13.83 3.29 13.35
N PRO A 168 13.39 2.63 12.26
CA PRO A 168 12.00 2.70 11.80
C PRO A 168 10.99 2.18 12.81
N LEU A 169 11.32 1.09 13.54
CA LEU A 169 10.38 0.45 14.45
C LEU A 169 10.18 1.29 15.71
N GLY A 170 11.26 1.77 16.33
CA GLY A 170 11.17 2.70 17.45
C GLY A 170 10.47 4.00 17.08
N ALA A 171 10.74 4.54 15.89
CA ALA A 171 10.07 5.75 15.41
C ALA A 171 8.56 5.55 15.18
N ALA A 172 8.13 4.43 14.60
CA ALA A 172 6.72 4.14 14.40
C ALA A 172 5.97 3.97 15.73
N VAL A 173 6.56 3.23 16.67
CA VAL A 173 6.01 3.03 18.01
C VAL A 173 5.90 4.36 18.75
N HIS A 174 6.96 5.18 18.72
CA HIS A 174 6.93 6.52 19.31
C HIS A 174 5.87 7.39 18.65
N GLN A 175 5.71 7.35 17.33
CA GLN A 175 4.70 8.13 16.61
C GLN A 175 3.28 7.71 17.00
N ALA A 176 2.99 6.40 17.10
CA ALA A 176 1.68 5.91 17.53
C ALA A 176 1.33 6.36 18.97
N LEU A 177 2.32 6.36 19.87
CA LEU A 177 2.10 6.61 21.30
C LEU A 177 2.17 8.09 21.68
N ASN A 178 2.94 8.90 20.96
CA ASN A 178 3.27 10.27 21.35
C ASN A 178 3.14 11.31 20.23
N GLY A 179 3.04 10.87 18.98
CA GLY A 179 3.03 11.75 17.82
C GLY A 179 1.61 12.17 17.42
N PRO A 180 1.43 13.38 16.85
CA PRO A 180 0.16 13.77 16.28
C PRO A 180 -0.08 13.01 14.96
N SER A 181 -1.33 12.66 14.68
CA SER A 181 -1.77 12.33 13.32
C SER A 181 -1.66 13.55 12.40
N LEU A 182 -1.61 13.30 11.09
CA LEU A 182 -1.77 14.36 10.09
C LEU A 182 -3.25 14.72 9.96
N ASP A 183 -4.11 13.71 9.89
CA ASP A 183 -5.56 13.90 9.92
C ASP A 183 -6.03 14.29 11.34
N PRO A 184 -6.60 15.50 11.54
CA PRO A 184 -7.01 15.99 12.85
C PRO A 184 -8.21 15.24 13.44
N ARG A 185 -8.87 14.37 12.64
CA ARG A 185 -9.94 13.50 13.11
C ARG A 185 -9.39 12.23 13.77
N TYR A 186 -8.12 11.92 13.55
CA TYR A 186 -7.48 10.72 14.07
C TYR A 186 -6.85 11.02 15.43
N GLU A 187 -6.96 10.08 16.36
CA GLU A 187 -6.46 10.25 17.73
C GLU A 187 -5.62 9.03 18.16
N SER A 188 -4.70 9.24 19.11
CA SER A 188 -4.08 8.14 19.83
C SER A 188 -4.89 7.87 21.11
N LEU A 189 -5.08 6.59 21.44
CA LEU A 189 -5.77 6.19 22.68
C LEU A 189 -4.87 6.22 23.92
N TRP A 190 -3.58 6.50 23.75
CA TRP A 190 -2.58 6.45 24.81
C TRP A 190 -2.30 7.83 25.38
N GLU A 191 -2.17 7.94 26.70
CA GLU A 191 -1.46 9.08 27.28
C GLU A 191 0.02 9.01 26.85
N PRO A 192 0.70 10.16 26.64
CA PRO A 192 2.10 10.15 26.24
C PRO A 192 2.97 9.31 27.19
N VAL A 193 3.79 8.43 26.60
CA VAL A 193 4.60 7.44 27.31
C VAL A 193 5.99 7.33 26.72
N ASP A 194 6.98 7.20 27.59
CA ASP A 194 8.38 7.02 27.22
C ASP A 194 8.61 5.63 26.60
N VAL A 195 8.99 5.58 25.32
CA VAL A 195 9.42 4.35 24.63
C VAL A 195 10.89 4.08 24.94
N VAL A 196 11.17 2.98 25.65
CA VAL A 196 12.53 2.58 26.02
C VAL A 196 13.21 1.87 24.86
N SER A 197 12.52 0.94 24.21
CA SER A 197 13.04 0.21 23.05
C SER A 197 11.93 -0.46 22.26
N ALA A 198 12.16 -0.69 20.96
CA ALA A 198 11.33 -1.55 20.13
C ALA A 198 12.21 -2.37 19.18
N GLN A 199 12.11 -3.71 19.26
CA GLN A 199 12.99 -4.61 18.50
C GLN A 199 12.29 -5.90 18.08
N VAL A 200 12.76 -6.49 16.99
CA VAL A 200 12.41 -7.88 16.64
C VAL A 200 13.45 -8.81 17.23
N THR A 201 13.06 -9.69 18.13
CA THR A 201 13.94 -10.70 18.74
C THR A 201 13.22 -12.03 18.88
N ASP A 202 13.91 -13.13 18.57
CA ASP A 202 13.41 -14.51 18.74
C ASP A 202 12.00 -14.79 18.17
N GLY A 203 11.61 -14.10 17.09
CA GLY A 203 10.30 -14.27 16.46
C GLY A 203 9.15 -13.57 17.21
N VAL A 204 9.47 -12.56 18.01
CA VAL A 204 8.53 -11.67 18.70
C VAL A 204 8.99 -10.22 18.47
N ILE A 205 8.04 -9.29 18.42
CA ILE A 205 8.34 -7.85 18.49
C ILE A 205 8.24 -7.43 19.94
N GLU A 206 9.35 -7.06 20.57
CA GLU A 206 9.38 -6.60 21.95
C GLU A 206 9.35 -5.08 21.98
N ILE A 207 8.44 -4.51 22.78
CA ILE A 207 8.30 -3.07 23.00
C ILE A 207 8.37 -2.84 24.50
N ASP A 208 9.36 -2.08 24.95
CA ASP A 208 9.51 -1.71 26.36
C ASP A 208 9.12 -0.25 26.56
N LEU A 209 8.17 -0.03 27.47
CA LEU A 209 7.63 1.27 27.85
C LEU A 209 8.02 1.58 29.29
N ARG A 210 8.24 2.86 29.59
CA ARG A 210 8.49 3.28 30.97
C ARG A 210 7.20 3.66 31.67
N SER A 211 7.04 3.24 32.93
CA SER A 211 5.89 3.63 33.73
C SER A 211 5.88 5.13 34.08
N PRO A 212 4.69 5.75 34.26
CA PRO A 212 3.36 5.18 34.13
C PRO A 212 2.91 4.99 32.67
N VAL A 213 2.06 3.99 32.45
CA VAL A 213 1.41 3.72 31.16
C VAL A 213 -0.09 3.86 31.36
N GLU A 214 -0.70 4.85 30.70
CA GLU A 214 -2.09 5.26 30.96
C GLU A 214 -2.88 5.39 29.65
N LEU A 215 -4.19 5.17 29.74
CA LEU A 215 -5.13 5.29 28.63
C LEU A 215 -5.69 6.72 28.61
N ALA A 216 -5.69 7.38 27.46
CA ALA A 216 -6.25 8.72 27.24
C ALA A 216 -7.74 8.68 26.81
N ALA A 217 -8.39 7.52 26.90
CA ALA A 217 -9.70 7.24 26.34
C ALA A 217 -10.62 6.48 27.32
N ASP A 218 -11.84 6.13 26.89
CA ASP A 218 -12.75 5.28 27.67
C ASP A 218 -12.09 3.92 27.95
N PRO A 219 -12.15 3.38 29.18
CA PRO A 219 -11.59 2.05 29.49
C PRO A 219 -12.06 0.92 28.56
N ALA A 220 -13.26 1.03 27.99
CA ALA A 220 -13.76 0.06 27.01
C ALA A 220 -12.91 -0.04 25.73
N LEU A 221 -12.02 0.94 25.48
CA LEU A 221 -11.09 0.97 24.36
C LEU A 221 -9.70 0.43 24.71
N ALA A 222 -9.50 -0.15 25.90
CA ALA A 222 -8.22 -0.71 26.32
C ALA A 222 -7.65 -1.73 25.29
N ASP A 223 -8.48 -2.67 24.84
CA ASP A 223 -8.10 -3.63 23.79
C ASP A 223 -7.76 -2.94 22.46
N VAL A 224 -8.53 -1.90 22.09
CA VAL A 224 -8.29 -1.11 20.86
C VAL A 224 -6.95 -0.38 20.93
N ALA A 225 -6.60 0.18 22.08
CA ALA A 225 -5.33 0.86 22.31
C ALA A 225 -4.15 -0.11 22.15
N VAL A 226 -4.24 -1.32 22.71
CA VAL A 226 -3.24 -2.37 22.48
C VAL A 226 -3.15 -2.73 21.01
N GLN A 227 -4.29 -2.90 20.32
CA GLN A 227 -4.29 -3.22 18.89
C GLN A 227 -3.74 -2.08 18.01
N GLN A 228 -3.96 -0.82 18.36
CA GLN A 228 -3.33 0.34 17.70
C GLN A 228 -1.80 0.18 17.68
N LEU A 229 -1.20 -0.18 18.81
CA LEU A 229 0.24 -0.40 18.92
C LEU A 229 0.69 -1.68 18.19
N VAL A 230 -0.04 -2.79 18.36
CA VAL A 230 0.27 -4.07 17.71
C VAL A 230 0.28 -3.94 16.19
N PHE A 231 -0.73 -3.30 15.61
CA PHE A 231 -0.83 -3.09 14.17
C PHE A 231 0.29 -2.20 13.64
N THR A 232 0.61 -1.10 14.36
CA THR A 232 1.74 -0.22 14.00
C THR A 232 3.07 -0.98 13.98
N ALA A 233 3.38 -1.70 15.05
CA ALA A 233 4.65 -2.40 15.21
C ALA A 233 4.84 -3.52 14.18
N THR A 234 3.80 -4.35 14.00
CA THR A 234 3.83 -5.46 13.03
C THR A 234 3.85 -4.98 11.58
N ALA A 235 3.10 -3.93 11.24
CA ALA A 235 3.11 -3.36 9.89
C ALA A 235 4.49 -2.78 9.55
N THR A 236 5.07 -2.03 10.50
CA THR A 236 6.41 -1.45 10.34
C THR A 236 7.48 -2.54 10.24
N ALA A 237 7.48 -3.52 11.15
CA ALA A 237 8.44 -4.62 11.09
C ALA A 237 8.37 -5.39 9.76
N ALA A 238 7.17 -5.60 9.21
CA ALA A 238 7.00 -6.24 7.91
C ALA A 238 7.53 -5.36 6.77
N SER A 239 7.15 -4.08 6.71
CA SER A 239 7.45 -3.20 5.57
C SER A 239 8.89 -2.70 5.57
N THR A 240 9.50 -2.45 6.73
CA THR A 240 10.83 -1.84 6.82
C THR A 240 11.92 -2.82 7.20
N LEU A 241 11.60 -3.89 7.95
CA LEU A 241 12.59 -4.87 8.42
C LEU A 241 12.47 -6.23 7.71
N GLY A 242 11.46 -6.42 6.86
CA GLY A 242 11.19 -7.70 6.18
C GLY A 242 10.80 -8.83 7.13
N ALA A 243 10.35 -8.49 8.35
CA ALA A 243 9.88 -9.47 9.32
C ALA A 243 8.53 -10.09 8.87
N ASP A 244 8.11 -11.17 9.53
CA ASP A 244 6.77 -11.69 9.32
C ASP A 244 5.74 -10.71 9.90
N GLY A 245 4.81 -10.16 9.10
CA GLY A 245 3.75 -9.28 9.61
C GLY A 245 2.76 -9.97 10.56
N THR A 246 2.95 -11.26 10.84
CA THR A 246 2.18 -12.05 11.81
C THR A 246 2.93 -12.32 13.12
N LEU A 247 4.15 -11.79 13.30
CA LEU A 247 4.84 -11.91 14.59
C LEU A 247 3.98 -11.32 15.72
N PRO A 248 3.88 -11.99 16.87
CA PRO A 248 3.22 -11.41 18.03
C PRO A 248 4.08 -10.29 18.64
N VAL A 249 3.45 -9.41 19.41
CA VAL A 249 4.08 -8.27 20.08
C VAL A 249 4.06 -8.50 21.59
N GLN A 250 5.23 -8.53 22.21
CA GLN A 250 5.36 -8.51 23.67
C GLN A 250 5.52 -7.06 24.13
N ILE A 251 4.54 -6.55 24.87
CA ILE A 251 4.61 -5.26 25.53
C ILE A 251 5.19 -5.47 26.92
N LEU A 252 6.19 -4.67 27.28
CA LEU A 252 6.84 -4.64 28.59
C LEU A 252 6.65 -3.26 29.22
N VAL A 253 6.59 -3.23 30.54
CA VAL A 253 6.61 -1.99 31.34
C VAL A 253 7.76 -2.08 32.32
N ASP A 254 8.73 -1.18 32.18
CA ASP A 254 10.00 -1.19 32.91
C ASP A 254 10.72 -2.55 32.81
N GLY A 255 10.68 -3.16 31.62
CA GLY A 255 11.35 -4.43 31.30
C GLY A 255 10.59 -5.70 31.72
N GLU A 256 9.39 -5.61 32.27
CA GLU A 256 8.60 -6.78 32.70
C GLU A 256 7.21 -6.80 32.02
N PRO A 257 6.67 -7.97 31.65
CA PRO A 257 5.35 -8.05 31.03
C PRO A 257 4.25 -7.81 32.08
N PRO A 258 3.34 -6.83 31.89
CA PRO A 258 2.37 -6.46 32.91
C PRO A 258 1.20 -7.47 32.95
N ALA A 259 0.85 -7.94 34.16
CA ALA A 259 -0.34 -8.78 34.38
C ALA A 259 -1.65 -7.97 34.51
N ASP A 260 -1.53 -6.65 34.55
CA ASP A 260 -2.62 -5.70 34.66
C ASP A 260 -2.17 -4.38 34.01
N LEU A 261 -2.54 -4.18 32.74
CA LEU A 261 -2.43 -2.92 32.03
C LEU A 261 -3.82 -2.27 31.97
N PHE A 262 -3.88 -0.97 32.21
CA PHE A 262 -5.12 -0.17 32.25
C PHE A 262 -6.17 -0.61 33.28
N GLY A 263 -5.82 -1.49 34.23
CA GLY A 263 -6.74 -1.98 35.27
C GLY A 263 -7.50 -3.25 34.88
N GLU A 264 -7.25 -3.82 33.69
CA GLU A 264 -8.03 -4.97 33.19
C GLU A 264 -7.29 -5.94 32.25
N LEU A 265 -6.22 -5.53 31.56
CA LEU A 265 -5.57 -6.35 30.54
C LEU A 265 -4.38 -7.14 31.09
N ASP A 266 -4.39 -8.45 30.92
CA ASP A 266 -3.24 -9.33 31.19
C ASP A 266 -2.38 -9.46 29.93
N LEU A 267 -1.20 -8.84 29.94
CA LEU A 267 -0.22 -8.89 28.85
C LEU A 267 1.04 -9.68 29.24
N THR A 268 0.89 -10.67 30.13
CA THR A 268 1.98 -11.60 30.50
C THR A 268 2.47 -12.45 29.33
N GLU A 269 1.67 -12.57 28.27
CA GLU A 269 1.99 -13.28 27.03
C GLU A 269 1.95 -12.33 25.82
N PRO A 270 2.71 -12.62 24.74
CA PRO A 270 2.70 -11.81 23.53
C PRO A 270 1.32 -11.74 22.85
N VAL A 271 0.96 -10.56 22.36
CA VAL A 271 -0.33 -10.27 21.72
C VAL A 271 -0.21 -10.31 20.20
N GLY A 272 -1.08 -11.06 19.54
CA GLY A 272 -1.22 -11.03 18.08
C GLY A 272 -2.21 -9.96 17.61
N ARG A 273 -2.20 -9.69 16.29
CA ARG A 273 -3.27 -8.89 15.67
C ARG A 273 -4.63 -9.54 15.89
N ALA A 274 -5.60 -8.74 16.30
CA ALA A 274 -7.02 -9.10 16.25
C ALA A 274 -7.49 -9.33 14.81
N ASP A 275 -8.71 -9.87 14.64
CA ASP A 275 -9.34 -9.88 13.33
C ASP A 275 -9.52 -8.44 12.85
N GLU A 276 -9.10 -8.18 11.62
CA GLU A 276 -9.10 -6.85 11.05
C GLU A 276 -10.52 -6.29 10.90
N THR A 277 -11.49 -7.15 10.60
CA THR A 277 -12.89 -6.74 10.42
C THR A 277 -13.59 -6.42 11.74
N ASP A 278 -13.02 -6.84 12.87
CA ASP A 278 -13.52 -6.46 14.19
C ASP A 278 -12.96 -5.09 14.60
N ILE A 279 -11.68 -4.84 14.35
CA ILE A 279 -10.96 -3.69 14.95
C ILE A 279 -10.70 -2.51 14.03
N ARG A 280 -10.57 -2.73 12.72
CA ARG A 280 -10.17 -1.67 11.78
C ARG A 280 -11.38 -0.93 11.21
N TYR A 281 -11.17 0.34 10.89
CA TYR A 281 -12.08 1.14 10.10
C TYR A 281 -12.08 0.66 8.64
N PHE A 282 -13.26 0.48 8.02
CA PHE A 282 -13.42 -0.39 6.83
C PHE A 282 -13.01 0.22 5.50
N VAL A 283 -12.94 1.54 5.43
CA VAL A 283 -12.51 2.28 4.24
C VAL A 283 -11.37 3.17 4.65
N GLN A 284 -10.24 3.05 3.97
CA GLN A 284 -9.03 3.80 4.32
C GLN A 284 -8.34 4.26 3.05
N ILE A 285 -8.09 5.56 2.94
CA ILE A 285 -7.28 6.16 1.88
C ILE A 285 -5.82 6.21 2.36
N ASP A 286 -4.91 5.62 1.59
CA ASP A 286 -3.48 5.59 1.88
C ASP A 286 -2.71 6.70 1.15
N SER A 287 -3.14 7.06 -0.06
CA SER A 287 -2.57 8.14 -0.87
C SER A 287 -3.67 8.83 -1.67
N PRO A 288 -3.67 10.17 -1.80
CA PRO A 288 -2.81 11.10 -1.08
C PRO A 288 -3.07 11.06 0.43
N GLY A 289 -2.02 11.32 1.23
CA GLY A 289 -2.16 11.54 2.66
C GLY A 289 -2.91 12.85 2.95
N TYR A 290 -3.39 13.01 4.19
CA TYR A 290 -4.08 14.23 4.59
C TYR A 290 -3.18 15.46 4.41
N GLU A 291 -3.71 16.50 3.76
CA GLU A 291 -3.03 17.74 3.36
C GLU A 291 -1.76 17.52 2.51
N ALA A 292 -1.66 16.39 1.81
CA ALA A 292 -0.51 16.14 0.96
C ALA A 292 -0.50 17.05 -0.27
N GLU A 293 0.69 17.52 -0.65
CA GLU A 293 0.93 18.09 -1.97
C GLU A 293 1.21 16.96 -2.96
N VAL A 294 0.51 16.94 -4.09
CA VAL A 294 0.68 15.98 -5.17
C VAL A 294 0.85 16.68 -6.52
N SER A 295 1.45 15.99 -7.48
CA SER A 295 1.51 16.42 -8.87
C SER A 295 0.39 15.77 -9.68
N SER A 296 -0.05 16.43 -10.76
CA SER A 296 -0.91 15.83 -11.77
C SER A 296 -0.12 14.87 -12.69
N PRO A 297 -0.68 13.72 -13.14
CA PRO A 297 -2.02 13.19 -12.83
C PRO A 297 -2.11 12.62 -11.41
N VAL A 298 -3.33 12.62 -10.86
CA VAL A 298 -3.60 12.18 -9.49
C VAL A 298 -4.20 10.78 -9.45
N GLU A 299 -3.58 9.90 -8.67
CA GLU A 299 -4.11 8.60 -8.30
C GLU A 299 -4.41 8.56 -6.81
N VAL A 300 -5.58 8.04 -6.46
CA VAL A 300 -5.98 7.75 -5.08
C VAL A 300 -5.89 6.26 -4.85
N THR A 301 -5.15 5.84 -3.83
CA THR A 301 -5.02 4.43 -3.44
C THR A 301 -5.39 4.24 -1.99
N GLY A 302 -5.82 3.03 -1.67
CA GLY A 302 -6.21 2.69 -0.31
C GLY A 302 -6.60 1.23 -0.18
N VAL A 303 -7.15 0.89 0.97
CA VAL A 303 -7.68 -0.45 1.25
C VAL A 303 -9.10 -0.36 1.78
N ALA A 304 -9.93 -1.32 1.41
CA ALA A 304 -11.27 -1.41 1.95
C ALA A 304 -11.75 -2.85 2.13
N ALA A 305 -12.62 -3.08 3.11
CA ALA A 305 -13.24 -4.36 3.43
C ALA A 305 -14.77 -4.25 3.36
N VAL A 306 -15.30 -4.15 2.13
CA VAL A 306 -16.67 -3.68 1.88
C VAL A 306 -17.55 -4.70 1.16
N PHE A 307 -18.87 -4.50 1.22
CA PHE A 307 -19.85 -5.31 0.49
C PHE A 307 -19.62 -5.22 -1.03
N GLU A 308 -19.81 -6.34 -1.73
CA GLU A 308 -19.61 -6.46 -3.19
C GLU A 308 -18.24 -5.96 -3.69
N ALA A 309 -17.24 -5.86 -2.81
CA ALA A 309 -15.91 -5.34 -3.13
C ALA A 309 -15.96 -3.95 -3.79
N THR A 310 -16.98 -3.12 -3.51
CA THR A 310 -17.18 -1.84 -4.21
C THR A 310 -17.20 -0.68 -3.24
N VAL A 311 -16.36 0.33 -3.52
CA VAL A 311 -16.40 1.64 -2.86
C VAL A 311 -16.95 2.69 -3.82
N LEU A 312 -17.66 3.67 -3.30
CA LEU A 312 -18.05 4.88 -4.00
C LEU A 312 -17.05 5.99 -3.68
N TRP A 313 -16.91 6.96 -4.58
CA TRP A 313 -16.06 8.11 -4.32
C TRP A 313 -16.66 9.40 -4.88
N GLU A 314 -16.35 10.52 -4.21
CA GLU A 314 -16.72 11.88 -4.59
C GLU A 314 -15.49 12.78 -4.45
N LEU A 315 -15.18 13.53 -5.51
CA LEU A 315 -14.12 14.53 -5.53
C LEU A 315 -14.76 15.92 -5.45
N GLU A 316 -14.37 16.68 -4.45
CA GLU A 316 -14.83 18.04 -4.21
C GLU A 316 -13.74 19.07 -4.47
N ARG A 317 -14.17 20.26 -4.92
CA ARG A 317 -13.35 21.47 -5.02
C ARG A 317 -14.21 22.67 -4.64
N ASP A 318 -13.71 23.54 -3.77
CA ASP A 318 -14.43 24.72 -3.27
C ASP A 318 -15.82 24.41 -2.64
N GLY A 319 -16.02 23.19 -2.15
CA GLY A 319 -17.27 22.70 -1.55
C GLY A 319 -18.33 22.22 -2.56
N ASP A 320 -17.98 22.12 -3.84
CA ASP A 320 -18.82 21.51 -4.88
C ASP A 320 -18.22 20.16 -5.30
N VAL A 321 -19.06 19.12 -5.42
CA VAL A 321 -18.67 17.84 -6.03
C VAL A 321 -18.44 18.07 -7.52
N ILE A 322 -17.19 17.90 -7.96
CA ILE A 322 -16.77 18.11 -9.35
C ILE A 322 -16.65 16.80 -10.14
N ASP A 323 -16.48 15.68 -9.44
CA ASP A 323 -16.47 14.35 -10.04
C ASP A 323 -16.89 13.27 -9.02
N SER A 324 -17.37 12.13 -9.50
CA SER A 324 -17.78 11.01 -8.64
C SER A 324 -17.77 9.69 -9.40
N GLY A 325 -17.66 8.58 -8.67
CA GLY A 325 -17.67 7.27 -9.28
C GLY A 325 -17.62 6.12 -8.29
N HIS A 326 -17.04 5.03 -8.74
CA HIS A 326 -16.82 3.83 -7.95
C HIS A 326 -15.49 3.19 -8.31
N ALA A 327 -14.95 2.39 -7.38
CA ALA A 327 -13.81 1.52 -7.60
C ALA A 327 -14.08 0.15 -6.96
N THR A 328 -13.38 -0.87 -7.45
CA THR A 328 -13.51 -2.23 -6.93
C THR A 328 -12.25 -2.62 -6.17
N THR A 329 -12.41 -3.24 -5.01
CA THR A 329 -11.32 -3.87 -4.27
C THR A 329 -11.03 -5.28 -4.81
N GLY A 330 -9.88 -5.85 -4.45
CA GLY A 330 -9.55 -7.23 -4.84
C GLY A 330 -10.50 -8.31 -4.31
N GLU A 331 -11.17 -8.08 -3.16
CA GLU A 331 -12.04 -9.05 -2.51
C GLU A 331 -13.06 -8.37 -1.57
N ALA A 332 -14.28 -8.90 -1.53
CA ALA A 332 -15.33 -8.42 -0.64
C ALA A 332 -15.07 -8.83 0.82
N PHE A 333 -15.42 -7.95 1.77
CA PHE A 333 -15.27 -8.19 3.23
C PHE A 333 -13.85 -8.55 3.69
N THR A 334 -12.83 -8.27 2.88
CA THR A 334 -11.43 -8.47 3.22
C THR A 334 -10.69 -7.21 2.83
N PHE A 335 -9.89 -6.64 3.74
CA PHE A 335 -9.06 -5.48 3.43
C PHE A 335 -8.22 -5.75 2.19
N SER A 336 -8.58 -5.09 1.10
CA SER A 336 -8.03 -5.30 -0.22
C SER A 336 -7.86 -3.95 -0.88
N GLU A 337 -6.81 -3.82 -1.67
CA GLU A 337 -6.45 -2.58 -2.32
C GLU A 337 -7.51 -2.13 -3.32
N PHE A 338 -7.73 -0.81 -3.39
CA PHE A 338 -8.43 -0.12 -4.49
C PHE A 338 -7.51 0.98 -5.06
N SER A 339 -7.74 1.33 -6.32
CA SER A 339 -7.12 2.48 -6.99
C SER A 339 -8.19 3.25 -7.77
N ILE A 340 -8.14 4.57 -7.71
CA ILE A 340 -8.99 5.51 -8.43
C ILE A 340 -8.08 6.46 -9.21
N ASP A 341 -8.21 6.47 -10.53
CA ASP A 341 -7.52 7.41 -11.41
C ASP A 341 -8.38 8.67 -11.57
N LEU A 342 -7.97 9.77 -10.93
CA LEU A 342 -8.62 11.07 -11.08
C LEU A 342 -8.10 11.83 -12.31
N GLY A 343 -7.09 11.29 -13.00
CA GLY A 343 -6.52 11.87 -14.19
C GLY A 343 -5.83 13.22 -13.95
N GLU A 344 -5.90 14.08 -14.97
CA GLU A 344 -5.29 15.40 -14.93
C GLU A 344 -6.17 16.39 -14.16
N LEU A 345 -5.65 16.90 -13.04
CA LEU A 345 -6.31 17.92 -12.23
C LEU A 345 -5.58 19.25 -12.33
N GLU A 346 -6.33 20.35 -12.40
CA GLU A 346 -5.73 21.68 -12.34
C GLU A 346 -5.13 21.93 -10.94
N PRO A 347 -4.07 22.74 -10.82
CA PRO A 347 -3.56 23.14 -9.52
C PRO A 347 -4.64 23.76 -8.63
N GLY A 348 -4.65 23.37 -7.36
CA GLY A 348 -5.66 23.80 -6.38
C GLY A 348 -5.88 22.79 -5.26
N ASP A 349 -6.76 23.15 -4.33
CA ASP A 349 -7.13 22.32 -3.19
C ASP A 349 -8.35 21.45 -3.54
N TYR A 350 -8.29 20.18 -3.14
CA TYR A 350 -9.32 19.18 -3.39
C TYR A 350 -9.58 18.38 -2.12
N GLU A 351 -10.77 17.80 -2.05
CA GLU A 351 -11.12 16.82 -1.03
C GLU A 351 -11.69 15.57 -1.73
N ILE A 352 -11.11 14.40 -1.46
CA ILE A 352 -11.63 13.12 -1.92
C ILE A 352 -12.31 12.42 -0.74
N THR A 353 -13.55 11.99 -0.93
CA THR A 353 -14.23 11.07 -0.01
C THR A 353 -14.40 9.73 -0.68
N VAL A 354 -14.01 8.65 -0.01
CA VAL A 354 -14.26 7.26 -0.41
C VAL A 354 -15.16 6.63 0.64
N MET A 355 -16.23 5.97 0.22
CA MET A 355 -17.26 5.45 1.12
C MET A 355 -17.77 4.07 0.72
N GLU A 356 -18.34 3.37 1.69
CA GLU A 356 -19.14 2.18 1.45
C GLU A 356 -20.39 2.48 0.63
N THR A 357 -20.88 1.46 -0.07
CA THR A 357 -22.25 1.49 -0.60
C THR A 357 -23.25 1.38 0.55
N ASP A 358 -24.42 2.01 0.40
CA ASP A 358 -25.58 1.78 1.28
C ASP A 358 -26.68 1.01 0.54
N PRO A 359 -26.58 -0.34 0.45
CA PRO A 359 -27.63 -1.14 -0.16
C PRO A 359 -28.94 -1.15 0.64
N SER A 360 -28.90 -0.69 1.90
CA SER A 360 -30.05 -0.68 2.79
C SER A 360 -30.89 0.59 2.70
N ASP A 361 -30.40 1.61 1.99
CA ASP A 361 -31.05 2.93 1.86
C ASP A 361 -31.40 3.54 3.25
N GLY A 362 -30.44 3.47 4.18
CA GLY A 362 -30.54 4.03 5.53
C GLY A 362 -31.23 3.14 6.57
N GLU A 363 -31.57 1.88 6.25
CA GLU A 363 -32.09 0.93 7.25
C GLU A 363 -30.99 0.28 8.10
N GLY A 364 -29.74 0.31 7.62
CA GLY A 364 -28.56 -0.26 8.26
C GLY A 364 -27.79 0.71 9.16
N ARG A 365 -26.55 0.35 9.48
CA ARG A 365 -25.58 1.31 10.05
C ARG A 365 -25.21 2.33 8.98
N ASP A 366 -24.76 3.50 9.39
CA ASP A 366 -24.18 4.47 8.46
C ASP A 366 -22.97 3.84 7.72
N PRO A 367 -22.81 4.12 6.41
CA PRO A 367 -21.65 3.69 5.63
C PRO A 367 -20.36 4.24 6.22
N PHE A 368 -19.31 3.42 6.31
CA PHE A 368 -17.98 3.91 6.64
C PHE A 368 -17.44 4.71 5.45
N PHE A 369 -16.77 5.82 5.76
CA PHE A 369 -16.12 6.66 4.77
C PHE A 369 -14.80 7.21 5.31
N ASP A 370 -13.86 7.46 4.42
CA ASP A 370 -12.65 8.22 4.69
C ASP A 370 -12.55 9.40 3.72
N THR A 371 -11.95 10.48 4.19
CA THR A 371 -11.84 11.75 3.49
C THR A 371 -10.40 12.23 3.58
N LYS A 372 -9.84 12.72 2.46
CA LYS A 372 -8.52 13.33 2.42
C LYS A 372 -8.57 14.65 1.66
N ALA A 373 -8.19 15.72 2.34
CA ALA A 373 -7.83 16.98 1.71
C ALA A 373 -6.42 16.85 1.10
N PHE A 374 -6.20 17.40 -0.10
CA PHE A 374 -4.88 17.44 -0.74
C PHE A 374 -4.78 18.63 -1.71
N THR A 375 -3.56 19.04 -2.01
CA THR A 375 -3.29 20.14 -2.94
C THR A 375 -2.58 19.63 -4.17
N VAL A 376 -3.14 19.89 -5.34
CA VAL A 376 -2.48 19.65 -6.64
C VAL A 376 -1.57 20.83 -6.94
N THR A 377 -0.30 20.53 -7.16
CA THR A 377 0.75 21.51 -7.48
C THR A 377 1.16 21.39 -8.94
N ASP A 378 1.65 22.50 -9.52
CA ASP A 378 2.26 22.46 -10.84
C ASP A 378 3.43 21.46 -10.84
N PRO A 379 3.61 20.67 -11.92
CA PRO A 379 4.79 19.83 -12.04
C PRO A 379 6.03 20.72 -11.93
N THR A 380 6.92 20.41 -10.98
CA THR A 380 8.16 21.17 -10.79
C THR A 380 8.98 21.08 -12.10
N PRO A 381 9.40 22.21 -12.70
CA PRO A 381 10.01 22.26 -14.02
C PRO A 381 11.41 21.63 -14.12
#